data_AF-A0A259K210-F1
#
_entry.id   AF-A0A259K210-F1
#
_cell.length_a   1.000
_cell.length_b   1.000
_cell.length_c   1.000
_cell.angle_alpha   90.00
_cell.angle_beta   90.00
_cell.angle_gamma   90.00
#
_symmetry.space_group_name_H-M   'P 1'
#
loop_
_entity.id
_entity.type
_entity.pdbx_description
1 polymer ?
#
loop_
_entity_poly.entity_id
_entity_poly.type
_entity_poly.pdbx_seq_one_letter_code
_entity_poly.pdbx_strand_id
1 'polypeptide(L)'
;MRHDTVNAIVAASCPAGSYPEQWDIEGLKTKVEEVLGITPPIDAWLQEDAVEPDLFEERIRAETDAIMERKFAGADTEIWRRVEKSILLERLDHHWKEHLATLDALRQVVFLRAYAQKQPINEYKQEAFGLFERMLETLREDVTGILVKSELRITPPAAPALPELPDFLTGHIDPLTGLDNSGDGDGSESQPALFGSLAGSPRAAFSPGGAATAADNPYAGMEISRNAPCPCGSGSKYKHCHGAAA
;
A
#
# COMPACT_ATOMS: atom_id res chain seq x y z
N MET A 1 8.18 -14.15 29.24
CA MET A 1 8.77 -14.31 27.88
C MET A 1 9.72 -13.16 27.57
N ARG A 2 9.24 -11.93 27.32
CA ARG A 2 10.12 -10.79 26.98
C ARG A 2 11.20 -10.53 28.06
N HIS A 3 10.79 -10.42 29.32
CA HIS A 3 11.72 -10.22 30.45
C HIS A 3 12.72 -11.36 30.62
N ASP A 4 12.29 -12.60 30.36
CA ASP A 4 13.16 -13.78 30.43
C ASP A 4 14.18 -13.79 29.29
N THR A 5 13.77 -13.40 28.08
CA THR A 5 14.69 -13.26 26.93
C THR A 5 15.75 -12.19 27.19
N VAL A 6 15.36 -11.03 27.76
CA VAL A 6 16.34 -10.00 28.14
C VAL A 6 17.33 -10.52 29.19
N ASN A 7 16.83 -11.21 30.22
CA ASN A 7 17.70 -11.82 31.24
C ASN A 7 18.64 -12.86 30.62
N ALA A 8 18.15 -13.73 29.72
CA ALA A 8 18.98 -14.73 29.06
C ALA A 8 20.08 -14.10 28.19
N ILE A 9 19.78 -13.03 27.47
CA ILE A 9 20.77 -12.27 26.67
C ILE A 9 21.83 -11.65 27.59
N VAL A 10 21.40 -10.98 28.67
CA VAL A 10 22.32 -10.34 29.63
C VAL A 10 23.17 -11.39 30.36
N ALA A 11 22.57 -12.49 30.82
CA ALA A 11 23.29 -13.57 31.51
C ALA A 11 24.32 -14.27 30.62
N ALA A 12 24.07 -14.37 29.31
CA ALA A 12 25.01 -14.95 28.36
C ALA A 12 26.23 -14.05 28.10
N SER A 13 26.05 -12.73 28.08
CA SER A 13 27.12 -11.75 27.83
C SER A 13 27.83 -11.29 29.11
N CYS A 14 27.11 -11.23 30.23
CA CYS A 14 27.57 -10.79 31.54
C CYS A 14 27.20 -11.86 32.60
N PRO A 15 28.02 -12.90 32.77
CA PRO A 15 27.75 -13.93 33.78
C PRO A 15 27.70 -13.35 35.20
N ALA A 16 26.76 -13.81 36.02
CA ALA A 16 26.63 -13.33 37.39
C ALA A 16 27.93 -13.55 38.19
N GLY A 17 28.39 -12.50 38.88
CA GLY A 17 29.62 -12.54 39.68
C GLY A 17 30.93 -12.48 38.88
N SER A 18 30.88 -12.21 37.57
CA SER A 18 32.07 -11.93 36.76
C SER A 18 32.50 -10.47 36.85
N TYR A 19 33.79 -10.22 36.62
CA TYR A 19 34.32 -8.85 36.59
C TYR A 19 33.96 -8.15 35.27
N PRO A 20 33.78 -6.81 35.27
CA PRO A 20 33.43 -6.05 34.06
C PRO A 20 34.35 -6.25 32.85
N GLU A 21 35.62 -6.58 33.09
CA GLU A 21 36.62 -6.85 32.05
C GLU A 21 36.35 -8.15 31.26
N GLN A 22 35.56 -9.07 31.82
CA GLN A 22 35.23 -10.36 31.22
C GLN A 22 33.91 -10.32 30.43
N TRP A 23 33.22 -9.18 30.42
CA TRP A 23 31.92 -9.04 29.78
C TRP A 23 32.07 -8.87 28.27
N ASP A 24 31.26 -9.62 27.52
CA ASP A 24 31.18 -9.50 26.08
C ASP A 24 30.16 -8.42 25.68
N ILE A 25 30.62 -7.16 25.76
CA ILE A 25 29.80 -5.97 25.46
C ILE A 25 29.44 -5.90 23.97
N GLU A 26 30.34 -6.35 23.09
CA GLU A 26 30.12 -6.35 21.64
C GLU A 26 29.06 -7.40 21.25
N GLY A 27 29.16 -8.60 21.83
CA GLY A 27 28.13 -9.64 21.70
C GLY A 27 26.78 -9.20 22.25
N LEU A 28 26.77 -8.49 23.38
CA LEU A 28 25.52 -7.95 23.97
C LEU A 28 24.83 -6.98 23.00
N LYS A 29 25.58 -6.01 22.44
CA LYS A 29 25.03 -5.05 21.47
C LYS A 29 24.46 -5.75 20.24
N THR A 30 25.23 -6.69 19.69
CA THR A 30 24.85 -7.42 18.49
C THR A 30 23.57 -8.21 18.73
N LYS A 31 23.48 -8.96 19.83
CA LYS A 31 22.27 -9.74 20.16
C LYS A 31 21.07 -8.85 20.48
N VAL A 32 21.27 -7.72 21.17
CA VAL A 32 20.19 -6.79 21.48
C VAL A 32 19.64 -6.16 20.20
N GLU A 33 20.49 -5.79 19.24
CA GLU A 33 20.05 -5.31 17.93
C GLU A 33 19.37 -6.41 17.11
N GLU A 34 19.93 -7.62 17.09
CA GLU A 34 19.40 -8.75 16.34
C GLU A 34 18.05 -9.23 16.90
N VAL A 35 17.85 -9.30 18.21
CA VAL A 35 16.60 -9.82 18.79
C VAL A 35 15.59 -8.70 18.98
N LEU A 36 15.99 -7.61 19.64
CA LEU A 36 15.08 -6.55 20.06
C LEU A 36 15.02 -5.38 19.05
N GLY A 37 15.96 -5.27 18.12
CA GLY A 37 15.96 -4.17 17.14
C GLY A 37 16.20 -2.80 17.77
N ILE A 38 16.84 -2.76 18.94
CA ILE A 38 17.17 -1.52 19.66
C ILE A 38 18.68 -1.33 19.71
N THR A 39 19.11 -0.07 19.69
CA THR A 39 20.53 0.31 19.85
C THR A 39 20.69 1.14 21.13
N PRO A 40 20.64 0.51 22.32
CA PRO A 40 20.87 1.22 23.57
C PRO A 40 22.33 1.67 23.67
N PRO A 41 22.60 2.83 24.31
CA PRO A 41 23.96 3.32 24.52
C PRO A 41 24.66 2.55 25.66
N ILE A 42 24.95 1.27 25.43
CA ILE A 42 25.56 0.37 26.41
C ILE A 42 26.95 0.87 26.84
N ASP A 43 27.71 1.52 25.95
CA ASP A 43 29.03 2.09 26.27
C ASP A 43 28.96 3.22 27.30
N ALA A 44 27.88 4.01 27.27
CA ALA A 44 27.71 5.10 28.21
C ALA A 44 27.42 4.56 29.62
N TRP A 45 26.66 3.47 29.71
CA TRP A 45 26.31 2.83 30.98
C TRP A 45 27.50 2.14 31.64
N LEU A 46 28.49 1.71 30.85
CA LEU A 46 29.73 1.12 31.36
C LEU A 46 30.64 2.15 32.06
N GLN A 47 30.47 3.45 31.79
CA GLN A 47 31.27 4.51 32.41
C GLN A 47 30.72 4.99 33.76
N GLU A 48 29.57 4.47 34.20
CA GLU A 48 28.98 4.81 35.50
C GLU A 48 29.65 4.00 36.63
N ASP A 49 29.92 4.62 37.78
CA ASP A 49 30.75 4.08 38.89
C ASP A 49 30.20 2.81 39.60
N ALA A 50 29.05 2.26 39.17
CA ALA A 50 28.42 1.07 39.75
C ALA A 50 27.72 0.22 38.67
N VAL A 51 28.52 -0.39 37.78
CA VAL A 51 27.99 -1.26 36.73
C VAL A 51 27.77 -2.67 37.30
N GLU A 52 26.51 -3.05 37.49
CA GLU A 52 26.11 -4.42 37.79
C GLU A 52 25.33 -5.01 36.60
N PRO A 53 25.37 -6.34 36.38
CA PRO A 53 24.58 -7.00 35.34
C PRO A 53 23.07 -6.66 35.43
N ASP A 54 22.56 -6.54 36.65
CA ASP A 54 21.16 -6.23 36.94
C ASP A 54 20.75 -4.85 36.39
N LEU A 55 21.67 -3.88 36.37
CA LEU A 55 21.42 -2.56 35.81
C LEU A 55 21.19 -2.60 34.29
N PHE A 56 21.92 -3.46 33.56
CA PHE A 56 21.67 -3.68 32.14
C PHE A 56 20.32 -4.35 31.90
N GLU A 57 20.00 -5.37 32.69
CA GLU A 57 18.73 -6.07 32.62
C GLU A 57 17.55 -5.12 32.83
N GLU A 58 17.60 -4.29 33.87
CA GLU A 58 16.54 -3.31 34.17
C GLU A 58 16.38 -2.26 33.07
N ARG A 59 17.49 -1.66 32.60
CA ARG A 59 17.43 -0.62 31.55
C ARG A 59 16.93 -1.16 30.22
N ILE A 60 17.43 -2.33 29.79
CA ILE A 60 16.99 -2.95 28.53
C ILE A 60 15.51 -3.37 28.63
N ARG A 61 15.06 -3.87 29.80
CA ARG A 61 13.64 -4.16 30.03
C ARG A 61 12.78 -2.92 29.93
N ALA A 62 13.18 -1.83 30.60
CA ALA A 62 12.43 -0.57 30.58
C ALA A 62 12.28 -0.01 29.16
N GLU A 63 13.36 -0.01 28.37
CA GLU A 63 13.32 0.42 26.96
C GLU A 63 12.41 -0.48 26.11
N THR A 64 12.51 -1.81 26.30
CA THR A 64 11.69 -2.78 25.57
C THR A 64 10.21 -2.65 25.92
N ASP A 65 9.89 -2.41 27.19
CA ASP A 65 8.51 -2.19 27.65
C ASP A 65 7.96 -0.87 27.13
N ALA A 66 8.75 0.21 27.13
CA ALA A 66 8.35 1.50 26.56
C ALA A 66 8.07 1.42 25.05
N ILE A 67 8.80 0.58 24.30
CA ILE A 67 8.51 0.34 22.88
C ILE A 67 7.18 -0.37 22.71
N MET A 68 6.94 -1.43 23.48
CA MET A 68 5.69 -2.18 23.38
C MET A 68 4.49 -1.34 23.83
N GLU A 69 4.63 -0.54 24.88
CA GLU A 69 3.58 0.37 25.34
C GLU A 69 3.23 1.43 24.28
N ARG A 70 4.24 2.00 23.60
CA ARG A 70 4.01 2.90 22.45
C ARG A 70 3.24 2.21 21.31
N LYS A 71 3.51 0.93 21.05
CA LYS A 71 2.77 0.14 20.04
C LYS A 71 1.34 -0.16 20.45
N PHE A 72 1.10 -0.43 21.73
CA PHE A 72 -0.25 -0.65 22.25
C PHE A 72 -1.07 0.64 22.28
N ALA A 73 -0.46 1.80 22.51
CA ALA A 73 -1.16 3.08 22.49
C ALA A 73 -1.70 3.45 21.10
N GLY A 74 -1.05 2.99 20.03
CA GLY A 74 -1.43 3.31 18.64
C GLY A 74 -2.46 2.37 18.01
N ALA A 75 -2.88 1.28 18.67
CA ALA A 75 -3.76 0.28 18.08
C ALA A 75 -4.69 -0.37 19.12
N ASP A 76 -5.79 -0.96 18.66
CA ASP A 76 -6.74 -1.64 19.55
C ASP A 76 -6.10 -2.82 20.28
N THR A 77 -6.19 -2.83 21.62
CA THR A 77 -5.63 -3.88 22.48
C THR A 77 -6.13 -5.28 22.11
N GLU A 78 -7.36 -5.41 21.61
CA GLU A 78 -7.93 -6.71 21.24
C GLU A 78 -7.26 -7.31 20.00
N ILE A 79 -6.93 -6.48 19.00
CA ILE A 79 -6.21 -6.91 17.79
C ILE A 79 -4.83 -7.42 18.21
N TRP A 80 -4.14 -6.66 19.06
CA TRP A 80 -2.83 -7.04 19.58
C TRP A 80 -2.84 -8.37 20.34
N ARG A 81 -3.81 -8.61 21.24
CA ARG A 81 -3.93 -9.90 21.93
C ARG A 81 -4.14 -11.07 20.97
N ARG A 82 -4.89 -10.85 19.88
CA ARG A 82 -5.11 -11.87 18.85
C ARG A 82 -3.82 -12.15 18.08
N VAL A 83 -3.07 -11.11 17.74
CA VAL A 83 -1.77 -11.19 17.05
C VAL A 83 -0.74 -11.91 17.93
N GLU A 84 -0.61 -11.53 19.20
CA GLU A 84 0.27 -12.21 20.17
C GLU A 84 -0.03 -13.71 20.26
N LYS A 85 -1.30 -14.05 20.43
CA LYS A 85 -1.74 -15.45 20.50
C LYS A 85 -1.45 -16.20 19.20
N SER A 86 -1.70 -15.59 18.05
CA SER A 86 -1.45 -16.20 16.74
C SER A 86 0.03 -16.50 16.54
N ILE A 87 0.90 -15.51 16.80
CA ILE A 87 2.35 -15.65 16.67
C ILE A 87 2.87 -16.72 17.63
N LEU A 88 2.44 -16.69 18.89
CA LEU A 88 2.87 -17.67 19.88
C LEU A 88 2.51 -19.10 19.45
N LEU A 89 1.27 -19.32 18.99
CA LEU A 89 0.81 -20.65 18.58
C LEU A 89 1.53 -21.15 17.32
N GLU A 90 1.74 -20.28 16.33
CA GLU A 90 2.47 -20.62 15.10
C GLU A 90 3.92 -21.03 15.42
N ARG A 91 4.61 -20.24 16.25
CA ARG A 91 6.01 -20.52 16.61
C ARG A 91 6.13 -21.75 17.50
N LEU A 92 5.20 -21.93 18.44
CA LEU A 92 5.15 -23.12 19.29
C LEU A 92 4.98 -24.39 18.44
N ASP A 93 4.07 -24.39 17.48
CA ASP A 93 3.83 -25.55 16.61
C ASP A 93 5.05 -25.88 15.73
N HIS A 94 5.75 -24.86 15.23
CA HIS A 94 7.00 -25.05 14.48
C HIS A 94 8.08 -25.72 15.34
N HIS A 95 8.43 -25.10 16.47
CA HIS A 95 9.46 -25.60 17.39
C HIS A 95 9.12 -26.97 17.98
N TRP A 96 7.83 -27.21 18.26
CA TRP A 96 7.38 -28.51 18.77
C TRP A 96 7.55 -29.63 17.75
N LYS A 97 7.23 -29.40 16.47
CA LYS A 97 7.44 -30.38 15.40
C LYS A 97 8.92 -30.71 15.22
N GLU A 98 9.78 -29.70 15.24
CA GLU A 98 11.24 -29.88 15.16
C GLU A 98 11.78 -30.65 16.36
N HIS A 99 11.29 -30.34 17.56
CA HIS A 99 11.64 -31.06 18.78
C HIS A 99 11.25 -32.54 18.71
N LEU A 100 10.03 -32.85 18.25
CA LEU A 100 9.59 -34.24 18.07
C LEU A 100 10.44 -35.00 17.05
N ALA A 101 10.82 -34.37 15.94
CA ALA A 101 11.72 -34.97 14.96
C ALA A 101 13.11 -35.26 15.56
N THR A 102 13.64 -34.31 16.35
CA THR A 102 14.93 -34.46 17.04
C THR A 102 14.88 -35.55 18.11
N LEU A 103 13.78 -35.67 18.87
CA LEU A 103 13.59 -36.74 19.85
C LEU A 103 13.52 -38.12 19.20
N ASP A 104 12.88 -38.25 18.03
CA ASP A 104 12.88 -39.54 17.31
C ASP A 104 14.29 -39.92 16.86
N ALA A 105 15.06 -38.97 16.32
CA ALA A 105 16.46 -39.20 15.97
C ALA A 105 17.30 -39.60 17.21
N LEU A 106 17.14 -38.90 18.33
CA LEU A 106 17.81 -39.23 19.59
C LEU A 106 17.46 -40.65 20.06
N ARG A 107 16.19 -41.04 19.95
CA ARG A 107 15.70 -42.37 20.34
C ARG A 107 16.34 -43.48 19.51
N GLN A 108 16.64 -43.24 18.23
CA GLN A 108 17.31 -44.21 17.37
C GLN A 108 18.78 -44.41 17.76
N VAL A 109 19.46 -43.37 18.24
CA VAL A 109 20.92 -43.37 18.49
C VAL A 109 21.28 -43.67 19.95
N VAL A 110 20.39 -43.41 20.91
CA VAL A 110 20.70 -43.47 22.35
C VAL A 110 21.17 -44.85 22.84
N PHE A 111 20.80 -45.93 22.14
CA PHE A 111 21.28 -47.27 22.45
C PHE A 111 22.80 -47.40 22.38
N LEU A 112 23.48 -46.58 21.60
CA LEU A 112 24.95 -46.56 21.55
C LEU A 112 25.59 -46.18 22.89
N ARG A 113 24.87 -45.50 23.78
CA ARG A 113 25.36 -45.19 25.14
C ARG A 113 25.51 -46.44 26.01
N ALA A 114 24.82 -47.54 25.66
CA ALA A 114 24.98 -48.82 26.34
C ALA A 114 26.41 -49.37 26.24
N TYR A 115 27.14 -49.07 25.16
CA TYR A 115 28.54 -49.47 25.00
C TYR A 115 29.46 -48.84 26.06
N ALA A 116 29.10 -47.67 26.59
CA ALA A 116 29.79 -47.00 27.68
C ALA A 116 29.28 -47.43 29.07
N GLN A 117 28.52 -48.53 29.16
CA GLN A 117 27.91 -49.05 30.41
C GLN A 117 26.93 -48.06 31.09
N LYS A 118 26.49 -47.03 30.37
CA LYS A 118 25.46 -46.09 30.82
C LYS A 118 24.08 -46.64 30.50
N GLN A 119 23.09 -46.37 31.35
CA GLN A 119 21.70 -46.76 31.11
C GLN A 119 21.07 -45.85 30.04
N PRO A 120 20.71 -46.36 28.84
CA PRO A 120 20.26 -45.53 27.72
C PRO A 120 19.02 -44.70 28.04
N ILE A 121 18.10 -45.24 28.85
CA ILE A 121 16.86 -44.54 29.22
C ILE A 121 17.12 -43.30 30.07
N ASN A 122 18.14 -43.30 30.91
CA ASN A 122 18.47 -42.15 31.76
C ASN A 122 19.15 -41.06 30.94
N GLU A 123 20.09 -41.45 30.07
CA GLU A 123 20.76 -40.53 29.13
C GLU A 123 19.73 -39.90 28.17
N TYR A 124 18.79 -40.70 27.64
CA TYR A 124 17.69 -40.20 26.82
C TYR A 124 16.91 -39.10 27.54
N LYS A 125 16.51 -39.32 28.81
CA LYS A 125 15.74 -38.33 29.58
C LYS A 125 16.53 -37.05 29.84
N GLN A 126 17.80 -37.16 30.19
CA GLN A 126 18.67 -36.01 30.44
C GLN A 126 18.87 -35.18 29.17
N GLU A 127 19.20 -35.83 28.05
CA GLU A 127 19.42 -35.14 26.77
C GLU A 127 18.12 -34.58 26.20
N ALA A 128 17.02 -35.34 26.25
CA ALA A 128 15.71 -34.88 25.82
C ALA A 128 15.24 -33.65 26.60
N PHE A 129 15.47 -33.64 27.92
CA PHE A 129 15.11 -32.49 28.75
C PHE A 129 15.96 -31.27 28.42
N GLY A 130 17.27 -31.42 28.25
CA GLY A 130 18.14 -30.31 27.83
C GLY A 130 17.79 -29.76 26.43
N LEU A 131 17.36 -30.63 25.51
CA LEU A 131 16.84 -30.19 24.20
C LEU A 131 15.52 -29.43 24.33
N PHE A 132 14.64 -29.85 25.25
CA PHE A 132 13.39 -29.17 25.51
C PHE A 132 13.59 -27.78 26.13
N GLU A 133 14.51 -27.64 27.09
CA GLU A 133 14.86 -26.35 27.69
C GLU A 133 15.37 -25.36 26.63
N ARG A 134 16.30 -25.79 25.77
CA ARG A 134 16.79 -24.98 24.64
C ARG A 134 15.67 -24.59 23.69
N MET A 135 14.77 -25.52 23.36
CA MET A 135 13.61 -25.22 22.52
C MET A 135 12.73 -24.12 23.14
N LEU A 136 12.49 -24.17 24.45
CA LEU A 136 11.73 -23.12 25.14
C LEU A 136 12.45 -21.77 25.13
N GLU A 137 13.77 -21.75 25.25
CA GLU A 137 14.58 -20.53 25.14
C GLU A 137 14.48 -19.93 23.73
N THR A 138 14.72 -20.73 22.69
CA THR A 138 14.59 -20.30 21.28
C THR A 138 13.18 -19.81 20.98
N LEU A 139 12.14 -20.51 21.46
CA LEU A 139 10.75 -20.08 21.28
C LEU A 139 10.50 -18.70 21.91
N ARG A 140 11.01 -18.45 23.12
CA ARG A 140 10.84 -17.15 23.79
C ARG A 140 11.54 -16.03 23.04
N GLU A 141 12.75 -16.30 22.55
CA GLU A 141 13.54 -15.36 21.76
C GLU A 141 12.83 -15.02 20.45
N ASP A 142 12.42 -16.02 19.67
CA ASP A 142 11.69 -15.85 18.41
C ASP A 142 10.41 -15.05 18.57
N VAL A 143 9.56 -15.44 19.54
CA VAL A 143 8.29 -14.76 19.78
C VAL A 143 8.54 -13.31 20.21
N THR A 144 9.51 -13.08 21.08
CA THR A 144 9.88 -11.73 21.53
C THR A 144 10.37 -10.88 20.36
N GLY A 145 11.29 -11.41 19.55
CA GLY A 145 11.85 -10.70 18.41
C GLY A 145 10.80 -10.33 17.36
N ILE A 146 9.88 -11.25 17.04
CA ILE A 146 8.78 -10.98 16.11
C ILE A 146 7.88 -9.88 16.67
N LEU A 147 7.49 -9.94 17.95
CA LEU A 147 6.60 -8.95 18.55
C LEU A 147 7.23 -7.54 18.61
N VAL A 148 8.50 -7.47 19.00
CA VAL A 148 9.21 -6.18 19.12
C VAL A 148 9.52 -5.57 17.76
N LYS A 149 9.73 -6.37 16.70
CA LYS A 149 9.99 -5.85 15.34
C LYS A 149 8.76 -5.67 14.47
N SER A 150 7.65 -6.36 14.77
CA SER A 150 6.44 -6.29 13.96
C SER A 150 5.77 -4.92 14.04
N GLU A 151 5.48 -4.34 12.88
CA GLU A 151 4.64 -3.14 12.75
C GLU A 151 3.26 -3.56 12.24
N LEU A 152 2.20 -3.23 12.99
CA LEU A 152 0.83 -3.44 12.53
C LEU A 152 0.50 -2.44 11.44
N ARG A 153 0.56 -2.90 10.18
CA ARG A 153 -0.01 -2.18 9.06
C ARG A 153 -1.52 -2.36 9.07
N ILE A 154 -2.23 -1.44 9.70
CA ILE A 154 -3.67 -1.31 9.51
C ILE A 154 -3.84 -0.78 8.08
N THR A 155 -4.10 -1.67 7.13
CA THR A 155 -4.48 -1.26 5.77
C THR A 155 -5.75 -0.42 5.89
N PRO A 156 -5.71 0.89 5.59
CA PRO A 156 -6.94 1.67 5.56
C PRO A 156 -7.87 1.00 4.55
N PRO A 157 -9.18 0.88 4.85
CA PRO A 157 -10.12 0.24 3.93
C PRO A 157 -9.95 0.91 2.57
N ALA A 158 -9.69 0.09 1.55
CA ALA A 158 -9.50 0.58 0.19
C ALA A 158 -10.65 1.54 -0.12
N ALA A 159 -10.31 2.81 -0.41
CA ALA A 159 -11.32 3.77 -0.81
C ALA A 159 -12.13 3.11 -1.95
N PRO A 160 -13.47 3.06 -1.85
CA PRO A 160 -14.27 2.46 -2.91
C PRO A 160 -13.84 3.12 -4.22
N ALA A 161 -13.46 2.30 -5.20
CA ALA A 161 -13.06 2.80 -6.50
C ALA A 161 -14.17 3.73 -6.98
N LEU A 162 -13.86 5.02 -7.07
CA LEU A 162 -14.79 5.98 -7.66
C LEU A 162 -15.10 5.45 -9.05
N PRO A 163 -16.38 5.38 -9.47
CA PRO A 163 -16.70 5.01 -10.83
C PRO A 163 -15.91 5.92 -11.77
N GLU A 164 -15.24 5.34 -12.77
CA GLU A 164 -14.56 6.11 -13.80
C GLU A 164 -15.56 7.12 -14.35
N LEU A 165 -15.24 8.41 -14.17
CA LEU A 165 -16.03 9.47 -14.76
C LEU A 165 -16.04 9.21 -16.27
N PRO A 166 -17.22 9.20 -16.93
CA PRO A 166 -17.25 9.04 -18.37
C PRO A 166 -16.37 10.14 -18.99
N ASP A 167 -15.65 9.80 -20.06
CA ASP A 167 -14.85 10.75 -20.82
C ASP A 167 -15.74 11.97 -21.14
N PHE A 168 -15.41 13.11 -20.53
CA PHE A 168 -16.12 14.35 -20.79
C PHE A 168 -15.75 14.77 -22.21
N LEU A 169 -16.65 14.50 -23.16
CA LEU A 169 -16.49 14.95 -24.54
C LEU A 169 -16.45 16.48 -24.54
N THR A 170 -15.30 17.06 -24.87
CA THR A 170 -15.06 18.50 -24.81
C THR A 170 -15.24 19.13 -26.18
N GLY A 171 -16.49 19.21 -26.66
CA GLY A 171 -16.78 19.90 -27.92
C GLY A 171 -16.72 21.43 -27.77
N HIS A 172 -15.94 22.11 -28.61
CA HIS A 172 -15.96 23.57 -28.74
C HIS A 172 -16.19 23.97 -30.19
N ILE A 173 -17.43 24.36 -30.50
CA ILE A 173 -17.81 24.81 -31.84
C ILE A 173 -17.45 26.29 -31.99
N ASP A 174 -16.56 26.59 -32.93
CA ASP A 174 -16.20 27.96 -33.28
C ASP A 174 -17.40 28.66 -33.95
N PRO A 175 -17.91 29.79 -33.40
CA PRO A 175 -19.07 30.48 -33.92
C PRO A 175 -18.87 31.12 -35.30
N LEU A 176 -17.61 31.32 -35.76
CA LEU A 176 -17.33 31.89 -37.07
C LEU A 176 -17.24 30.83 -38.17
N THR A 177 -16.73 29.65 -37.84
CA THR A 177 -16.46 28.59 -38.82
C THR A 177 -17.46 27.43 -38.74
N GLY A 178 -18.18 27.29 -37.62
CA GLY A 178 -19.12 26.21 -37.37
C GLY A 178 -18.47 24.85 -37.20
N LEU A 179 -17.14 24.81 -37.05
CA LEU A 179 -16.34 23.61 -36.87
C LEU A 179 -15.93 23.44 -35.41
N ASP A 180 -15.83 22.19 -35.00
CA ASP A 180 -15.25 21.84 -33.71
C ASP A 180 -13.74 22.09 -33.76
N ASN A 181 -13.23 22.97 -32.91
CA ASN A 181 -11.82 23.35 -32.85
C ASN A 181 -11.16 23.02 -31.51
N SER A 182 -11.78 22.12 -30.73
CA SER A 182 -11.26 21.56 -29.48
C SER A 182 -9.87 20.92 -29.63
N GLY A 183 -9.58 20.36 -30.81
CA GLY A 183 -8.24 19.84 -31.16
C GLY A 183 -7.82 18.57 -30.39
N ASP A 184 -8.77 17.95 -29.69
CA ASP A 184 -8.68 16.69 -28.94
C ASP A 184 -8.93 15.44 -29.80
N GLY A 185 -9.44 15.62 -31.03
CA GLY A 185 -9.62 14.53 -31.99
C GLY A 185 -10.82 13.63 -31.70
N ASP A 186 -11.65 13.97 -30.71
CA ASP A 186 -12.94 13.33 -30.41
C ASP A 186 -14.11 13.97 -31.21
N GLY A 187 -13.76 14.81 -32.18
CA GLY A 187 -14.63 15.79 -32.81
C GLY A 187 -16.02 15.28 -33.11
N SER A 188 -17.00 16.12 -32.81
CA SER A 188 -18.44 15.83 -32.91
C SER A 188 -18.90 15.26 -34.27
N GLU A 189 -18.13 15.42 -35.34
CA GLU A 189 -18.34 14.80 -36.66
C GLU A 189 -18.24 13.26 -36.63
N SER A 190 -17.39 12.69 -35.76
CA SER A 190 -17.12 11.26 -35.67
C SER A 190 -18.14 10.49 -34.81
N GLN A 191 -18.94 11.19 -34.01
CA GLN A 191 -19.94 10.60 -33.11
C GLN A 191 -21.35 11.25 -33.24
N PRO A 192 -22.03 11.06 -34.38
CA PRO A 192 -23.36 11.65 -34.63
C PRO A 192 -24.46 11.15 -33.69
N ALA A 193 -24.29 9.97 -33.11
CA ALA A 193 -25.26 9.37 -32.19
C ALA A 193 -25.31 10.07 -30.82
N LEU A 194 -24.21 10.70 -30.39
CA LEU A 194 -24.06 11.27 -29.05
C LEU A 194 -24.33 12.78 -29.02
N PHE A 195 -23.96 13.47 -30.09
CA PHE A 195 -24.09 14.93 -30.20
C PHE A 195 -25.29 15.41 -31.03
N GLY A 196 -26.01 14.52 -31.73
CA GLY A 196 -27.26 14.85 -32.43
C GLY A 196 -27.12 16.04 -33.38
N SER A 197 -27.94 17.08 -33.22
CA SER A 197 -27.85 18.31 -34.03
C SER A 197 -26.57 19.15 -33.82
N LEU A 198 -25.78 18.82 -32.80
CA LEU A 198 -24.47 19.44 -32.52
C LEU A 198 -23.32 18.67 -33.19
N ALA A 199 -23.55 17.40 -33.58
CA ALA A 199 -22.62 16.62 -34.41
C ALA A 199 -22.74 17.05 -35.86
N GLY A 200 -21.92 18.01 -36.25
CA GLY A 200 -21.94 18.56 -37.60
C GLY A 200 -23.19 19.40 -37.82
N SER A 201 -23.07 20.70 -37.53
CA SER A 201 -24.06 21.67 -37.98
C SER A 201 -24.30 21.46 -39.48
N PRO A 202 -25.54 21.24 -39.95
CA PRO A 202 -25.83 21.20 -41.36
C PRO A 202 -25.42 22.57 -41.88
N ARG A 203 -24.39 22.57 -42.72
CA ARG A 203 -23.81 23.75 -43.35
C ARG A 203 -24.96 24.65 -43.81
N ALA A 204 -25.24 25.72 -43.06
CA ALA A 204 -26.11 26.77 -43.54
C ALA A 204 -25.37 27.36 -44.74
N ALA A 205 -25.82 27.00 -45.94
CA ALA A 205 -25.26 27.54 -47.16
C ALA A 205 -25.53 29.05 -47.16
N PHE A 206 -24.57 29.81 -46.62
CA PHE A 206 -24.48 31.24 -46.83
C PHE A 206 -24.12 31.47 -48.30
N SER A 207 -25.13 31.35 -49.15
CA SER A 207 -25.18 32.07 -50.41
C SER A 207 -25.80 33.44 -50.13
N PRO A 208 -25.26 34.56 -50.63
CA PRO A 208 -25.90 35.85 -50.50
C PRO A 208 -27.13 35.87 -51.43
N GLY A 209 -28.22 35.27 -50.96
CA GLY A 209 -29.43 35.04 -51.74
C GLY A 209 -30.42 34.19 -50.95
N GLY A 210 -31.07 34.81 -49.96
CA GLY A 210 -32.10 34.18 -49.14
C GLY A 210 -33.25 33.63 -49.98
N ALA A 211 -33.70 32.45 -49.57
CA ALA A 211 -34.66 31.60 -50.25
C ALA A 211 -36.03 32.28 -50.52
N ALA A 212 -36.33 32.45 -51.80
CA ALA A 212 -37.60 32.06 -52.39
C ALA A 212 -37.25 31.30 -53.68
N THR A 213 -37.91 30.18 -53.92
CA THR A 213 -37.64 29.26 -55.04
C THR A 213 -37.39 30.00 -56.35
N ALA A 214 -36.14 29.95 -56.82
CA ALA A 214 -35.71 30.48 -58.12
C ALA A 214 -36.44 29.84 -59.33
N ALA A 215 -37.35 28.89 -59.09
CA ALA A 215 -38.09 28.16 -60.09
C ALA A 215 -39.21 28.98 -60.76
N ASP A 216 -39.82 29.96 -60.08
CA ASP A 216 -41.03 30.65 -60.60
C ASP A 216 -40.80 32.10 -61.05
N ASN A 217 -39.58 32.64 -60.90
CA ASN A 217 -39.26 33.96 -61.42
C ASN A 217 -38.47 33.86 -62.74
N PRO A 218 -39.08 34.23 -63.89
CA PRO A 218 -38.43 34.14 -65.20
C PRO A 218 -37.19 35.02 -65.36
N TYR A 219 -36.93 35.93 -64.40
CA TYR A 219 -35.79 36.87 -64.41
C TYR A 219 -34.74 36.54 -63.32
N ALA A 220 -34.83 35.40 -62.65
CA ALA A 220 -33.99 35.02 -61.49
C ALA A 220 -32.47 34.90 -61.78
N GLY A 221 -32.05 34.90 -63.05
CA GLY A 221 -30.63 34.83 -63.45
C GLY A 221 -30.09 36.09 -64.13
N MET A 222 -30.89 37.15 -64.27
CA MET A 222 -30.42 38.44 -64.77
C MET A 222 -29.94 39.26 -63.57
N GLU A 223 -28.74 39.84 -63.64
CA GLU A 223 -28.15 40.69 -62.58
C GLU A 223 -28.89 42.04 -62.46
N ILE A 224 -30.20 41.98 -62.18
CA ILE A 224 -31.07 43.14 -62.05
C ILE A 224 -30.98 43.67 -60.63
N SER A 225 -30.56 44.93 -60.50
CA SER A 225 -30.53 45.62 -59.20
C SER A 225 -31.93 45.66 -58.57
N ARG A 226 -32.01 45.38 -57.26
CA ARG A 226 -33.26 45.30 -56.48
C ARG A 226 -34.19 46.52 -56.61
N ASN A 227 -33.64 47.71 -56.87
CA ASN A 227 -34.39 48.96 -56.98
C ASN A 227 -34.65 49.42 -58.43
N ALA A 228 -34.17 48.68 -59.43
CA ALA A 228 -34.40 48.97 -60.84
C ALA A 228 -35.90 48.76 -61.21
N PRO A 229 -36.40 49.40 -62.28
CA PRO A 229 -37.73 49.11 -62.81
C PRO A 229 -37.83 47.63 -63.22
N CYS A 230 -38.96 47.00 -62.92
CA CYS A 230 -39.15 45.58 -63.21
C CYS A 230 -39.30 45.35 -64.74
N PRO A 231 -38.62 44.34 -65.33
CA PRO A 231 -38.66 44.08 -66.77
C PRO A 231 -40.02 43.66 -67.31
N CYS A 232 -40.96 43.26 -66.45
CA CYS A 232 -42.31 42.86 -66.87
C CYS A 232 -43.20 44.03 -67.33
N GLY A 233 -42.71 45.28 -67.25
CA GLY A 233 -43.45 46.47 -67.68
C GLY A 233 -44.49 46.97 -66.68
N SER A 234 -44.52 46.44 -65.44
CA SER A 234 -45.49 46.82 -64.40
C SER A 234 -45.29 48.21 -63.79
N GLY A 235 -44.22 48.93 -64.18
CA GLY A 235 -43.86 50.25 -63.62
C GLY A 235 -43.36 50.23 -62.17
N SER A 236 -43.39 49.08 -61.49
CA SER A 236 -42.92 48.92 -60.10
C SER A 236 -41.44 48.55 -60.03
N LYS A 237 -40.78 48.83 -58.89
CA LYS A 237 -39.38 48.40 -58.65
C LYS A 237 -39.32 46.87 -58.52
N TYR A 238 -38.22 46.26 -58.96
CA TYR A 238 -38.03 44.80 -58.98
C TYR A 238 -38.34 44.13 -57.63
N LYS A 239 -37.87 44.71 -56.51
CA LYS A 239 -38.14 44.22 -55.15
C LYS A 239 -39.61 44.21 -54.72
N HIS A 240 -40.48 44.96 -55.39
CA HIS A 240 -41.92 45.03 -55.09
C HIS A 240 -42.77 44.27 -56.11
N CYS A 241 -42.12 43.55 -57.04
CA CYS A 241 -42.77 42.74 -58.07
C CYS A 241 -42.13 41.35 -58.05
N HIS A 242 -41.52 40.90 -59.15
CA HIS A 242 -40.92 39.56 -59.27
C HIS A 242 -39.75 39.27 -58.30
N GLY A 243 -39.12 40.31 -57.74
CA GLY A 243 -38.08 40.18 -56.71
C GLY A 243 -38.60 40.33 -55.27
N ALA A 244 -39.92 40.31 -55.05
CA ALA A 244 -40.51 40.30 -53.71
C ALA A 244 -40.33 38.91 -53.09
N ALA A 245 -39.68 38.85 -51.92
CA ALA A 245 -39.73 37.67 -51.07
C ALA A 245 -41.08 37.68 -50.35
N ALA A 246 -41.81 36.56 -50.35
CA ALA A 246 -43.00 36.38 -49.53
C ALA A 246 -42.65 36.42 -48.04
#